data_AF-A0A7C2PFM8-F1
#
_entry.id   AF-A0A7C2PFM8-F1
#
_cell.length_a   1.000
_cell.length_b   1.000
_cell.length_c   1.000
_cell.angle_alpha   90.00
_cell.angle_beta   90.00
_cell.angle_gamma   90.00
#
_symmetry.space_group_name_H-M   'P 1'
#
loop_
_entity.id
_entity.type
_entity.pdbx_description
1 polymer ?
#
loop_
_entity_poly.entity_id
_entity_poly.type
_entity_poly.pdbx_seq_one_letter_code
_entity_poly.pdbx_strand_id
1 'polypeptide(L)'
;MKMLQNLGLLIFLTTCFTGCDQLVNKIATTYLKSSLKDTCGEDDPACIAAVEKQFDTCHKRSEKEWDSYINSSSSNEDKLLEIYSEKMYSCIVNDKGEPYFYYNPE
;
A
#
# COMPACT_ATOMS: atom_id res chain seq x y z
N MET A 1 -39.14 -2.73 25.17
CA MET A 1 -38.68 -1.72 24.18
C MET A 1 -37.42 -0.93 24.57
N LYS A 2 -36.73 -1.21 25.69
CA LYS A 2 -35.47 -0.52 26.05
C LYS A 2 -34.19 -1.15 25.45
N MET A 3 -34.25 -2.40 24.97
CA MET A 3 -33.06 -3.09 24.40
C MET A 3 -32.72 -2.66 22.96
N LEU A 4 -33.68 -2.15 22.18
CA LEU A 4 -33.46 -1.74 20.79
C LEU A 4 -32.71 -0.41 20.65
N GLN A 5 -32.81 0.49 21.64
CA GLN A 5 -32.08 1.78 21.63
C GLN A 5 -30.58 1.61 21.93
N ASN A 6 -30.20 0.65 22.77
CA ASN A 6 -28.79 0.39 23.09
C ASN A 6 -28.05 -0.35 21.97
N LEU A 7 -28.76 -1.06 21.08
CA LEU A 7 -28.15 -1.77 19.96
C LEU A 7 -27.71 -0.80 18.85
N GLY A 8 -28.49 0.26 18.59
CA GLY A 8 -28.17 1.26 17.57
C GLY A 8 -26.94 2.10 17.90
N LEU A 9 -26.70 2.38 19.19
CA LEU A 9 -25.53 3.13 19.65
C LEU A 9 -24.23 2.32 19.54
N LEU A 10 -24.31 0.99 19.70
CA LEU A 10 -23.17 0.08 19.60
C LEU A 10 -22.71 -0.16 18.15
N ILE A 11 -23.64 -0.12 17.19
CA ILE A 11 -23.34 -0.29 15.75
C ILE A 11 -22.71 0.98 15.16
N PHE A 12 -23.03 2.17 15.68
CA PHE A 12 -22.43 3.43 15.21
C PHE A 12 -20.98 3.62 15.67
N LEU A 13 -20.58 3.03 16.81
CA LEU A 13 -19.21 3.15 17.32
C LEU A 13 -18.24 2.22 16.59
N THR A 14 -18.68 1.06 16.08
CA THR A 14 -17.79 0.10 15.41
C THR A 14 -17.49 0.45 13.95
N THR A 15 -18.36 1.20 13.27
CA THR A 15 -18.15 1.61 11.87
C THR A 15 -17.18 2.78 11.71
N CYS A 16 -16.94 3.56 12.76
CA CYS A 16 -15.96 4.66 12.72
C CYS A 16 -14.51 4.16 12.65
N PHE A 17 -14.19 3.04 13.31
CA PHE A 17 -12.82 2.52 13.34
C PHE A 17 -12.42 1.90 11.99
N THR A 18 -13.28 1.09 11.39
CA THR A 18 -12.98 0.45 10.09
C THR A 18 -12.90 1.43 8.92
N GLY A 19 -13.67 2.54 8.98
CA GLY A 19 -13.65 3.59 7.96
C GLY A 19 -12.36 4.42 7.96
N CYS A 20 -11.78 4.67 9.14
CA CYS A 20 -10.51 5.38 9.26
C CYS A 20 -9.34 4.56 8.68
N ASP A 21 -9.25 3.28 9.01
CA ASP A 21 -8.17 2.41 8.54
C ASP A 21 -8.22 2.22 7.01
N GLN A 22 -9.41 2.10 6.42
CA GLN A 22 -9.56 2.07 4.96
C GLN A 22 -9.13 3.37 4.28
N LEU A 23 -9.42 4.52 4.90
CA LEU A 23 -9.03 5.81 4.35
C LEU A 23 -7.50 6.00 4.40
N VAL A 24 -6.87 5.67 5.53
CA VAL A 24 -5.41 5.74 5.70
C VAL A 24 -4.71 4.84 4.68
N ASN A 25 -5.17 3.58 4.56
CA ASN A 25 -4.66 2.65 3.55
C ASN A 25 -4.76 3.24 2.13
N LYS A 26 -5.91 3.78 1.76
CA LYS A 26 -6.10 4.36 0.43
C LYS A 26 -5.16 5.54 0.16
N ILE A 27 -4.98 6.42 1.15
CA ILE A 27 -4.07 7.57 1.03
C ILE A 27 -2.62 7.08 0.88
N ALA A 28 -2.19 6.15 1.73
CA ALA A 28 -0.84 5.60 1.71
C ALA A 28 -0.53 4.89 0.38
N THR A 29 -1.45 4.06 -0.12
CA THR A 29 -1.33 3.39 -1.42
C THR A 29 -1.30 4.39 -2.58
N THR A 30 -2.10 5.47 -2.51
CA THR A 30 -2.10 6.54 -3.54
C THR A 30 -0.77 7.30 -3.53
N TYR A 31 -0.28 7.66 -2.34
CA TYR A 31 0.99 8.33 -2.17
C TYR A 31 2.14 7.47 -2.70
N LEU A 32 2.17 6.18 -2.36
CA LEU A 32 3.19 5.26 -2.84
C LEU A 32 3.20 5.17 -4.38
N LYS A 33 2.02 5.06 -5.01
CA LYS A 33 1.91 5.06 -6.48
C LYS A 33 2.47 6.35 -7.09
N SER A 34 2.16 7.50 -6.49
CA SER A 34 2.72 8.79 -6.92
C SER A 34 4.23 8.83 -6.76
N SER A 35 4.73 8.45 -5.59
CA SER A 35 6.17 8.46 -5.29
C SER A 35 6.95 7.56 -6.25
N LEU A 36 6.44 6.38 -6.64
CA LEU A 36 7.10 5.54 -7.63
C LEU A 36 7.13 6.18 -9.02
N LYS A 37 6.07 6.89 -9.41
CA LYS A 37 6.07 7.66 -10.66
C LYS A 37 7.10 8.79 -10.62
N ASP A 38 7.20 9.48 -9.49
CA ASP A 38 8.18 10.56 -9.30
C ASP A 38 9.61 10.03 -9.34
N THR A 39 9.86 8.85 -8.77
CA THR A 39 11.17 8.16 -8.81
C THR A 39 11.60 7.76 -10.22
N CYS A 40 10.66 7.47 -11.14
CA CYS A 40 10.99 7.23 -12.55
C CYS A 40 11.68 8.45 -13.21
N GLY A 41 11.39 9.66 -12.71
CA GLY A 41 11.76 10.91 -13.38
C GLY A 41 10.91 11.19 -14.62
N GLU A 42 10.92 12.45 -15.07
CA GLU A 42 10.11 12.89 -16.23
C GLU A 42 10.61 12.29 -17.56
N ASP A 43 11.86 11.84 -17.61
CA ASP A 43 12.53 11.34 -18.82
C ASP A 43 12.31 9.84 -19.07
N ASP A 44 11.65 9.10 -18.16
CA ASP A 44 11.32 7.67 -18.33
C ASP A 44 9.80 7.41 -18.38
N PRO A 45 9.16 7.70 -19.52
CA PRO A 45 7.72 7.45 -19.69
C PRO A 45 7.36 5.96 -19.68
N ALA A 46 8.31 5.06 -19.96
CA ALA A 46 8.08 3.63 -19.94
C ALA A 46 7.95 3.11 -18.50
N CYS A 47 8.79 3.62 -17.59
CA CYS A 47 8.68 3.39 -16.15
C CYS A 47 7.34 3.91 -15.61
N ILE A 48 6.96 5.16 -15.94
CA ILE A 48 5.68 5.74 -15.50
C ILE A 48 4.49 4.89 -15.97
N ALA A 49 4.48 4.51 -17.25
CA ALA A 49 3.42 3.67 -17.81
C ALA A 49 3.39 2.28 -17.15
N ALA A 50 4.55 1.71 -16.80
CA ALA A 50 4.62 0.45 -16.06
C ALA A 50 4.02 0.59 -14.66
N VAL A 51 4.34 1.67 -13.92
CA VAL A 51 3.72 1.96 -12.61
C VAL A 51 2.21 2.11 -12.75
N GLU A 52 1.72 2.92 -13.70
CA GLU A 52 0.27 3.14 -13.88
C GLU A 52 -0.49 1.84 -14.16
N LYS A 53 0.09 0.97 -14.99
CA LYS A 53 -0.51 -0.29 -15.43
C LYS A 53 -0.39 -1.41 -14.41
N GLN A 54 0.74 -1.52 -13.72
CA GLN A 54 1.09 -2.71 -12.92
C GLN A 54 0.89 -2.51 -11.42
N PHE A 55 0.96 -1.28 -10.92
CA PHE A 55 0.99 -0.98 -9.47
C PHE A 55 -0.16 -1.65 -8.71
N ASP A 56 -1.42 -1.44 -9.12
CA ASP A 56 -2.57 -1.93 -8.35
C ASP A 56 -2.57 -3.46 -8.24
N THR A 57 -2.11 -4.16 -9.29
CA THR A 57 -1.99 -5.63 -9.29
C THR A 57 -0.83 -6.10 -8.42
N CYS A 58 0.31 -5.42 -8.48
CA CYS A 58 1.48 -5.74 -7.67
C CYS A 58 1.27 -5.46 -6.18
N HIS A 59 0.58 -4.37 -5.85
CA HIS A 59 0.23 -4.01 -4.49
C HIS A 59 -0.74 -5.05 -3.92
N LYS A 60 -1.78 -5.44 -4.68
CA LYS A 60 -2.68 -6.52 -4.28
C LYS A 60 -1.98 -7.86 -4.06
N ARG A 61 -0.97 -8.19 -4.87
CA ARG A 61 -0.16 -9.42 -4.67
C ARG A 61 0.65 -9.37 -3.37
N SER A 62 0.95 -8.18 -2.88
CA SER A 62 1.75 -7.90 -1.69
C SER A 62 0.91 -7.37 -0.52
N GLU A 63 -0.42 -7.50 -0.59
CA GLU A 63 -1.38 -6.93 0.37
C GLU A 63 -1.13 -7.43 1.79
N LYS A 64 -0.75 -8.70 1.95
CA LYS A 64 -0.41 -9.28 3.26
C LYS A 64 0.83 -8.63 3.87
N GLU A 65 1.86 -8.41 3.07
CA GLU A 65 3.10 -7.75 3.53
C GLU A 65 2.84 -6.28 3.83
N TRP A 66 2.01 -5.61 3.02
CA TRP A 66 1.53 -4.25 3.27
C TRP A 66 0.78 -4.14 4.60
N ASP A 67 -0.20 -5.00 4.82
CA ASP A 67 -0.98 -5.05 6.07
C ASP A 67 -0.07 -5.31 7.28
N SER A 68 0.95 -6.15 7.11
CA SER A 68 1.92 -6.41 8.18
C SER A 68 2.76 -5.18 8.49
N TYR A 69 3.18 -4.43 7.47
CA TYR A 69 3.95 -3.19 7.61
C TYR A 69 3.12 -2.07 8.25
N ILE A 70 1.94 -1.75 7.71
CA ILE A 70 1.16 -0.58 8.16
C ILE A 70 0.58 -0.76 9.59
N ASN A 71 0.44 -2.00 10.04
CA ASN A 71 0.02 -2.34 11.39
C ASN A 71 1.19 -2.71 12.31
N SER A 72 2.43 -2.52 11.87
CA SER A 72 3.61 -2.88 12.65
C SER A 72 3.89 -1.90 13.79
N SER A 73 4.55 -2.40 14.83
CA SER A 73 5.23 -1.53 15.79
C SER A 73 6.57 -1.07 15.23
N SER A 74 7.03 0.10 15.65
CA SER A 74 8.30 0.72 15.20
C SER A 74 9.52 -0.20 15.27
N SER A 75 9.55 -1.18 16.18
CA SER A 75 10.66 -2.13 16.33
C SER A 75 10.88 -3.07 15.14
N ASN A 76 9.89 -3.27 14.27
CA ASN A 76 9.97 -4.16 13.11
C ASN A 76 9.61 -3.46 11.79
N GLU A 77 9.35 -2.15 11.84
CA GLU A 77 8.81 -1.37 10.73
C GLU A 77 9.72 -1.45 9.51
N ASP A 78 11.01 -1.15 9.66
CA ASP A 78 11.99 -1.15 8.56
C ASP A 78 12.08 -2.51 7.85
N LYS A 79 12.10 -3.60 8.62
CA LYS A 79 12.18 -4.96 8.09
C LYS A 79 10.90 -5.33 7.32
N LEU A 80 9.73 -4.91 7.81
CA LEU A 80 8.47 -5.21 7.15
C LEU A 80 8.28 -4.34 5.91
N LEU A 81 8.77 -3.09 5.94
CA LEU A 81 8.84 -2.21 4.78
C LEU A 81 9.75 -2.81 3.69
N GLU A 82 10.93 -3.31 4.05
CA GLU A 82 11.84 -3.99 3.13
C GLU A 82 11.14 -5.17 2.45
N ILE A 83 10.55 -6.09 3.21
CA ILE A 83 9.85 -7.26 2.67
C ILE A 83 8.71 -6.86 1.73
N TYR A 84 7.92 -5.86 2.11
CA TYR A 84 6.86 -5.33 1.25
C TYR A 84 7.44 -4.74 -0.04
N SER A 85 8.49 -3.92 0.09
CA SER A 85 9.11 -3.20 -1.01
C SER A 85 9.77 -4.14 -2.01
N GLU A 86 10.55 -5.13 -1.57
CA GLU A 86 11.16 -6.13 -2.44
C GLU A 86 10.11 -6.86 -3.31
N LYS A 87 9.01 -7.29 -2.69
CA LYS A 87 7.93 -8.02 -3.37
C LYS A 87 7.14 -7.12 -4.32
N MET A 88 6.87 -5.90 -3.91
CA MET A 88 6.15 -4.91 -4.71
C MET A 88 6.97 -4.46 -5.91
N TYR A 89 8.24 -4.09 -5.69
CA TYR A 89 9.13 -3.50 -6.68
C TYR A 89 9.57 -4.51 -7.73
N SER A 90 9.88 -5.75 -7.32
CA SER A 90 10.20 -6.83 -8.25
C SER A 90 9.04 -7.22 -9.18
N CYS A 91 7.81 -6.83 -8.84
CA CYS A 91 6.62 -7.07 -9.66
C CYS A 91 6.43 -6.00 -10.75
N ILE A 92 6.92 -4.77 -10.57
CA ILE A 92 6.83 -3.71 -11.59
C ILE A 92 8.03 -3.81 -12.52
N VAL A 93 7.82 -4.39 -13.70
CA VAL A 93 8.89 -4.74 -14.63
C VAL A 93 8.77 -4.04 -15.99
N ASN A 94 9.90 -3.93 -16.68
CA ASN A 94 9.98 -3.48 -18.06
C ASN A 94 9.53 -4.57 -19.05
N ASP A 95 9.62 -4.28 -20.36
CA ASP A 95 9.26 -5.21 -21.44
C ASP A 95 10.14 -6.47 -21.52
N LYS A 96 11.32 -6.43 -20.89
CA LYS A 96 12.24 -7.56 -20.75
C LYS A 96 12.03 -8.36 -19.46
N GLY A 97 11.11 -7.92 -18.60
CA GLY A 97 10.86 -8.55 -17.30
C GLY A 97 11.85 -8.15 -16.20
N GLU A 98 12.64 -7.10 -16.41
CA GLU A 98 13.57 -6.58 -15.41
C GLU A 98 12.84 -5.54 -14.52
N PRO A 99 13.02 -5.57 -13.18
CA PRO A 99 12.41 -4.59 -12.28
C PRO A 99 12.87 -3.16 -12.56
N TYR A 100 11.95 -2.21 -12.49
CA TYR A 100 12.30 -0.78 -12.52
C TYR A 100 12.85 -0.27 -11.18
N PHE A 101 12.46 -0.91 -10.09
CA PHE A 101 12.78 -0.46 -8.74
C PHE A 101 13.47 -1.56 -7.96
N TYR A 102 14.38 -1.14 -7.08
CA TYR A 102 15.06 -1.99 -6.11
C TYR A 102 14.98 -1.29 -4.77
N TYR A 103 14.71 -2.04 -3.71
CA TYR A 103 14.73 -1.50 -2.37
C TYR A 103 16.18 -1.17 -2.00
N ASN A 104 16.43 0.08 -1.61
CA ASN A 104 17.71 0.52 -1.06
C ASN A 104 17.44 1.17 0.31
N PRO A 105 17.91 0.57 1.43
CA PRO A 105 17.67 1.10 2.77
C PRO A 105 18.60 2.28 3.15
N GLU A 106 19.54 2.69 2.28
CA GLU A 106 20.51 3.76 2.52
C GLU A 106 19.94 5.19 2.41
#